data_AF-A0A7Y0MSN0-F1
#
_entry.id   AF-A0A7Y0MSN0-F1
#
_cell.length_a   1.000
_cell.length_b   1.000
_cell.length_c   1.000
_cell.angle_alpha   90.00
_cell.angle_beta   90.00
_cell.angle_gamma   90.00
#
_symmetry.space_group_name_H-M   'P 1'
#
loop_
_entity.id
_entity.type
_entity.pdbx_description
1 polymer ?
#
loop_
_entity_poly.entity_id
_entity_poly.type
_entity_poly.pdbx_seq_one_letter_code
_entity_poly.pdbx_strand_id
1 'polypeptide(L)'
;MALSSILDDPIYSHHFTGGLGSECFKVLTRLKFEIVSKSGKSINEIETVLIEKPAKELTGTKRPIIIGEIPGFDIGHHFETRKEMMPSSFHRVWTSGIDGNGNEGTAAIVLSGGYSDDADYGDEIIYTGAGGNKDGKQISDQSWSQPGNAGLLTSMDQGLPVRVVRGHKHESERSPKSGYVYAGLYNVVDAWEEKGKEGFKICRFRLVFSDQNLEPKIAEPSLDYTKKPTERRTGTVLRIARDTEKSRQIKKLYAYQCQVCGTAIRTKSGFYAEGAHIKPVGRPHDGDDSVDNLLCLCPNHHVMFDKGMFAVADDYTLLGDAEGKLTVNSAHYINLENFSYHRITHGYD
;
A
#
# COMPACT_ATOMS: atom_id res chain seq x y z
N MET A 1 -16.46 13.33 53.48
CA MET A 1 -16.17 13.95 54.80
C MET A 1 -14.74 14.49 54.74
N ALA A 2 -14.39 15.75 54.94
CA ALA A 2 -15.11 17.01 55.01
C ALA A 2 -14.05 18.07 54.62
N LEU A 3 -14.10 18.60 53.39
CA LEU A 3 -13.13 19.61 52.92
C LEU A 3 -13.66 21.04 53.09
N SER A 4 -14.95 21.20 53.35
CA SER A 4 -15.56 22.50 53.69
C SER A 4 -15.41 22.89 55.16
N SER A 5 -15.02 21.96 56.04
CA SER A 5 -14.95 22.21 57.49
C SER A 5 -13.52 22.40 58.01
N ILE A 6 -12.51 22.42 57.13
CA ILE A 6 -11.09 22.57 57.51
C ILE A 6 -10.48 23.87 56.99
N LEU A 7 -11.13 24.55 56.04
CA LEU A 7 -10.60 25.76 55.44
C LEU A 7 -11.69 26.83 55.47
N ASP A 8 -11.53 27.82 56.35
CA ASP A 8 -12.19 29.13 56.25
C ASP A 8 -11.67 29.95 55.04
N ASP A 9 -10.93 29.29 54.13
CA ASP A 9 -10.24 29.89 52.99
C ASP A 9 -10.78 29.35 51.65
N PRO A 10 -10.84 30.20 50.61
CA PRO A 10 -11.34 29.82 49.30
C PRO A 10 -10.41 28.83 48.58
N ILE A 11 -10.98 27.94 47.78
CA ILE A 11 -10.24 26.88 47.09
C ILE A 11 -9.69 27.42 45.76
N TYR A 12 -8.37 27.46 45.61
CA TYR A 12 -7.74 27.97 44.40
C TYR A 12 -7.67 26.92 43.28
N SER A 13 -8.05 27.34 42.06
CA SER A 13 -8.07 26.51 40.84
C SER A 13 -6.77 25.77 40.49
N HIS A 14 -5.62 26.22 41.01
CA HIS A 14 -4.33 25.60 40.75
C HIS A 14 -3.97 24.46 41.71
N HIS A 15 -4.80 24.21 42.72
CA HIS A 15 -4.71 23.02 43.57
C HIS A 15 -5.16 21.74 42.83
N PHE A 16 -5.66 21.85 41.59
CA PHE A 16 -6.12 20.73 40.78
C PHE A 16 -5.23 20.52 39.56
N THR A 17 -4.80 19.27 39.35
CA THR A 17 -4.17 18.85 38.11
C THR A 17 -5.24 18.70 37.01
N GLY A 18 -5.17 19.52 35.96
CA GLY A 18 -6.07 19.43 34.79
C GLY A 18 -6.85 20.71 34.42
N GLY A 19 -6.81 21.76 35.26
CA GLY A 19 -7.40 23.08 34.93
C GLY A 19 -8.93 23.13 34.89
N LEU A 20 -9.47 24.24 34.39
CA LEU A 20 -10.91 24.50 34.26
C LEU A 20 -11.53 23.50 33.27
N GLY A 21 -12.22 22.47 33.80
CA GLY A 21 -12.84 21.41 33.00
C GLY A 21 -12.48 19.98 33.42
N SER A 22 -11.56 19.82 34.37
CA SER A 22 -11.27 18.52 34.98
C SER A 22 -12.48 17.96 35.75
N GLU A 23 -12.53 16.64 35.93
CA GLU A 23 -13.62 16.00 36.69
C GLU A 23 -13.65 16.45 38.15
N CYS A 24 -12.49 16.74 38.75
CA CYS A 24 -12.42 17.31 40.08
C CYS A 24 -13.05 18.73 40.14
N PHE A 25 -12.86 19.56 39.11
CA PHE A 25 -13.49 20.87 39.02
C PHE A 25 -15.03 20.75 38.95
N LYS A 26 -15.55 19.86 38.10
CA LYS A 26 -17.00 19.65 37.92
C LYS A 26 -17.69 19.15 39.19
N VAL A 27 -17.03 18.26 39.94
CA VAL A 27 -17.56 17.73 41.21
C VAL A 27 -17.66 18.85 42.26
N LEU A 28 -16.65 19.70 42.38
CA LEU A 28 -16.64 20.79 43.37
C LEU A 28 -17.64 21.89 43.06
N THR A 29 -17.82 22.24 41.78
CA THR A 29 -18.87 23.18 41.35
C THR A 29 -20.27 22.61 41.64
N ARG A 30 -20.51 21.31 41.40
CA ARG A 30 -21.79 20.66 41.74
C ARG A 30 -22.06 20.64 43.24
N LEU A 31 -21.01 20.54 44.06
CA LEU A 31 -21.07 20.62 45.51
C LEU A 31 -21.12 22.07 46.04
N LYS A 32 -21.22 23.07 45.14
CA LYS A 32 -21.35 24.51 45.44
C LYS A 32 -20.19 25.12 46.23
N PHE A 33 -18.97 24.59 46.08
CA PHE A 33 -17.80 25.22 46.67
C PHE A 33 -17.44 26.53 45.95
N GLU A 34 -16.92 27.51 46.69
CA GLU A 34 -16.36 28.72 46.08
C GLU A 34 -14.95 28.44 45.56
N ILE A 35 -14.80 28.51 44.24
CA ILE A 35 -13.51 28.34 43.57
C ILE A 35 -13.05 29.69 43.06
N VAL A 36 -11.77 29.99 43.29
CA VAL A 36 -11.13 31.24 42.87
C VAL A 36 -9.98 30.98 41.90
N SER A 37 -9.82 31.88 40.93
CA SER A 37 -8.66 31.88 40.03
C SER A 37 -7.37 32.22 40.80
N LYS A 38 -6.20 32.02 40.18
CA LYS A 38 -4.91 32.52 40.72
C LYS A 38 -4.88 34.03 40.94
N SER A 39 -5.75 34.79 40.28
CA SER A 39 -5.90 36.25 40.43
C SER A 39 -6.96 36.66 41.46
N GLY A 40 -7.50 35.71 42.25
CA GLY A 40 -8.48 35.98 43.31
C GLY A 40 -9.89 36.26 42.81
N LYS A 41 -10.20 36.01 41.53
CA LYS A 41 -11.54 36.22 40.97
C LYS A 41 -12.38 34.97 41.15
N SER A 42 -13.60 35.12 41.68
CA SER A 42 -14.58 34.04 41.76
C SER A 42 -14.93 33.57 40.35
N ILE A 43 -14.90 32.25 40.15
CA ILE A 43 -15.14 31.61 38.86
C ILE A 43 -16.49 30.86 38.82
N ASN A 44 -17.35 31.13 39.79
CA ASN A 44 -18.63 30.45 39.97
C ASN A 44 -19.78 30.97 39.08
N GLU A 45 -19.53 31.95 38.21
CA GLU A 45 -20.48 32.42 37.20
C GLU A 45 -19.92 32.17 35.79
N ILE A 46 -20.16 30.98 35.24
CA ILE A 46 -19.96 30.68 33.81
C ILE A 46 -21.24 30.03 33.27
N GLU A 47 -22.39 30.68 33.47
CA GLU A 47 -23.59 30.44 32.67
C GLU A 47 -23.70 31.40 31.48
N THR A 48 -22.83 32.42 31.38
CA THR A 48 -22.88 33.47 30.33
C THR A 48 -21.74 33.42 29.30
N VAL A 49 -21.02 32.29 29.18
CA VAL A 49 -20.06 32.04 28.08
C VAL A 49 -20.48 30.79 27.28
N LEU A 50 -21.79 30.63 27.09
CA LEU A 50 -22.38 29.69 26.15
C LEU A 50 -23.13 30.46 25.05
N ILE A 51 -22.47 31.45 24.44
CA ILE A 51 -22.79 31.79 23.05
C ILE A 51 -22.16 30.68 22.23
N GLU A 52 -23.03 29.91 21.55
CA GLU A 52 -22.73 28.76 20.71
C GLU A 52 -21.45 28.95 19.89
N LYS A 53 -20.32 28.46 20.42
CA LYS A 53 -19.29 27.92 19.54
C LYS A 53 -19.86 26.62 19.00
N PRO A 54 -19.87 26.38 17.68
CA PRO A 54 -20.32 25.12 17.14
C PRO A 54 -19.58 24.01 17.88
N ALA A 55 -20.34 23.00 18.31
CA ALA A 55 -19.80 21.89 19.08
C ALA A 55 -18.48 21.45 18.45
N LYS A 56 -17.39 21.50 19.23
CA LYS A 56 -16.19 20.75 18.88
C LYS A 56 -16.65 19.31 18.75
N GLU A 57 -16.78 18.81 17.52
CA GLU A 57 -17.04 17.41 17.25
C GLU A 57 -16.13 16.58 18.15
N LEU A 58 -16.73 15.58 18.80
CA LEU A 58 -16.02 14.58 19.60
C LEU A 58 -14.88 13.99 18.75
N THR A 59 -13.65 14.46 18.97
CA THR A 59 -12.43 13.98 18.33
C THR A 59 -12.01 12.63 18.93
N GLY A 60 -12.89 11.62 18.83
CA GLY A 60 -12.76 10.36 19.55
C GLY A 60 -12.93 9.09 18.73
N THR A 61 -13.46 9.16 17.51
CA THR A 61 -13.46 8.02 16.58
C THR A 61 -12.64 8.38 15.34
N LYS A 62 -11.57 7.64 15.07
CA LYS A 62 -10.90 7.72 13.77
C LYS A 62 -11.94 7.37 12.71
N ARG A 63 -12.11 8.22 11.69
CA ARG A 63 -12.98 7.92 10.54
C ARG A 63 -12.59 6.55 9.95
N PRO A 64 -13.54 5.68 9.59
CA PRO A 64 -13.24 4.33 9.12
C PRO A 64 -12.51 4.37 7.76
N ILE A 65 -11.67 3.36 7.48
CA ILE A 65 -11.20 3.13 6.11
C ILE A 65 -12.39 2.65 5.29
N ILE A 66 -12.66 3.32 4.17
CA ILE A 66 -13.65 2.88 3.20
C ILE A 66 -12.89 2.54 1.92
N ILE A 67 -12.91 1.27 1.52
CA ILE A 67 -12.30 0.76 0.27
C ILE A 67 -13.31 0.91 -0.87
N GLY A 68 -12.84 1.24 -2.08
CA GLY A 68 -13.69 1.36 -3.27
C GLY A 68 -14.28 2.75 -3.49
N GLU A 69 -15.46 2.84 -4.10
CA GLU A 69 -16.10 4.13 -4.40
C GLU A 69 -16.70 4.80 -3.16
N ILE A 70 -16.80 6.13 -3.20
CA ILE A 70 -17.55 6.91 -2.21
C ILE A 70 -18.74 7.56 -2.93
N PRO A 71 -19.99 7.35 -2.47
CA PRO A 71 -21.17 7.95 -3.09
C PRO A 71 -21.05 9.48 -3.22
N GLY A 72 -21.38 10.00 -4.40
CA GLY A 72 -21.33 11.43 -4.72
C GLY A 72 -20.00 11.93 -5.29
N PHE A 73 -19.02 11.05 -5.50
CA PHE A 73 -17.72 11.39 -6.08
C PHE A 73 -17.44 10.52 -7.31
N ASP A 74 -17.73 11.05 -8.49
CA ASP A 74 -17.41 10.39 -9.76
C ASP A 74 -15.98 10.69 -10.23
N ILE A 75 -15.44 9.86 -11.13
CA ILE A 75 -14.15 10.12 -11.78
C ILE A 75 -14.19 11.52 -12.42
N GLY A 76 -13.17 12.32 -12.16
CA GLY A 76 -13.11 13.73 -12.58
C GLY A 76 -13.59 14.71 -11.52
N HIS A 77 -14.14 14.25 -10.39
CA HIS A 77 -14.52 15.13 -9.28
C HIS A 77 -13.31 15.95 -8.80
N HIS A 78 -13.50 17.25 -8.70
CA HIS A 78 -12.47 18.20 -8.30
C HIS A 78 -12.61 18.55 -6.83
N PHE A 79 -11.50 18.52 -6.11
CA PHE A 79 -11.38 19.02 -4.74
C PHE A 79 -10.44 20.22 -4.74
N GLU A 80 -10.84 21.30 -4.08
CA GLU A 80 -9.99 22.48 -3.92
C GLU A 80 -8.79 22.18 -3.03
N THR A 81 -9.01 21.40 -1.97
CA THR A 81 -7.96 21.06 -0.99
C THR A 81 -8.08 19.62 -0.50
N ARG A 82 -6.97 19.05 0.01
CA ARG A 82 -6.99 17.73 0.66
C ARG A 82 -7.92 17.64 1.88
N LYS A 83 -8.22 18.78 2.54
CA LYS A 83 -9.12 18.80 3.70
C LYS A 83 -10.57 18.52 3.31
N GLU A 84 -10.96 18.82 2.08
CA GLU A 84 -12.30 18.57 1.56
C GLU A 84 -12.61 17.08 1.43
N MET A 85 -11.58 16.25 1.24
CA MET A 85 -11.71 14.78 1.14
C MET A 85 -11.93 14.10 2.50
N MET A 86 -11.64 14.79 3.61
CA MET A 86 -11.63 14.16 4.93
C MET A 86 -13.02 13.86 5.50
N PRO A 87 -14.03 14.75 5.42
CA PRO A 87 -15.35 14.51 6.03
C PRO A 87 -16.08 13.28 5.48
N SER A 88 -15.92 12.98 4.18
CA SER A 88 -16.51 11.82 3.51
C SER A 88 -15.67 10.54 3.64
N SER A 89 -14.55 10.59 4.36
CA SER A 89 -13.54 9.51 4.41
C SER A 89 -12.96 9.15 3.03
N PHE A 90 -13.07 10.04 2.05
CA PHE A 90 -12.48 9.84 0.72
C PHE A 90 -10.96 9.71 0.81
N HIS A 91 -10.33 10.60 1.58
CA HIS A 91 -8.95 10.49 2.04
C HIS A 91 -8.85 11.15 3.43
N ARG A 92 -8.58 10.39 4.48
CA ARG A 92 -8.76 10.80 5.89
C ARG A 92 -7.59 11.60 6.43
N VAL A 93 -6.44 11.61 5.75
CA VAL A 93 -5.20 12.27 6.21
C VAL A 93 -4.78 13.34 5.21
N TRP A 94 -4.69 14.60 5.60
CA TRP A 94 -4.34 15.67 4.64
C TRP A 94 -2.83 15.84 4.42
N THR A 95 -1.98 15.36 5.35
CA THR A 95 -0.52 15.52 5.31
C THR A 95 0.20 14.42 4.54
N SER A 96 -0.39 13.23 4.46
CA SER A 96 0.26 12.04 3.91
C SER A 96 -0.30 11.73 2.52
N GLY A 97 0.54 11.18 1.64
CA GLY A 97 0.14 10.75 0.30
C GLY A 97 -0.70 9.47 0.29
N ILE A 98 -0.63 8.65 1.33
CA ILE A 98 -1.30 7.35 1.43
C ILE A 98 -2.26 7.37 2.62
N ASP A 99 -3.50 6.96 2.41
CA ASP A 99 -4.48 6.68 3.46
C ASP A 99 -4.76 5.19 3.55
N GLY A 100 -4.01 4.49 4.40
CA GLY A 100 -4.08 3.05 4.54
C GLY A 100 -3.33 2.53 5.77
N ASN A 101 -3.55 1.26 6.08
CA ASN A 101 -2.77 0.51 7.07
C ASN A 101 -2.69 -0.98 6.71
N GLY A 102 -1.71 -1.69 7.28
CA GLY A 102 -1.48 -3.12 7.00
C GLY A 102 -2.57 -4.10 7.49
N ASN A 103 -3.61 -3.64 8.18
CA ASN A 103 -4.71 -4.50 8.62
C ASN A 103 -5.92 -4.42 7.67
N GLU A 104 -6.25 -3.21 7.21
CA GLU A 104 -7.46 -2.92 6.43
C GLU A 104 -7.16 -2.66 4.94
N GLY A 105 -5.89 -2.43 4.57
CA GLY A 105 -5.49 -2.01 3.24
C GLY A 105 -5.45 -0.48 3.06
N THR A 106 -5.35 -0.05 1.80
CA THR A 106 -5.28 1.35 1.40
C THR A 106 -6.59 1.81 0.76
N ALA A 107 -7.18 2.86 1.33
CA ALA A 107 -8.38 3.51 0.81
C ALA A 107 -8.07 4.39 -0.41
N ALA A 108 -7.04 5.22 -0.29
CA ALA A 108 -6.70 6.21 -1.31
C ALA A 108 -5.22 6.59 -1.29
N ILE A 109 -4.72 6.98 -2.46
CA ILE A 109 -3.42 7.64 -2.62
C ILE A 109 -3.58 8.98 -3.34
N VAL A 110 -2.65 9.90 -3.08
CA VAL A 110 -2.59 11.20 -3.72
C VAL A 110 -1.22 11.40 -4.37
N LEU A 111 -1.22 11.51 -5.70
CA LEU A 111 -0.08 11.95 -6.50
C LEU A 111 0.07 13.45 -6.37
N SER A 112 1.18 13.94 -5.82
CA SER A 112 1.41 15.38 -5.59
C SER A 112 2.85 15.82 -5.81
N GLY A 113 3.64 15.04 -6.55
CA GLY A 113 5.05 15.32 -6.78
C GLY A 113 5.90 15.23 -5.51
N GLY A 114 5.58 14.31 -4.60
CA GLY A 114 6.32 14.12 -3.35
C GLY A 114 7.66 13.41 -3.54
N TYR A 115 7.79 12.68 -4.65
CA TYR A 115 8.96 11.89 -5.02
C TYR A 115 9.26 12.10 -6.49
N SER A 116 10.52 12.36 -6.81
CA SER A 116 10.96 12.52 -8.20
C SER A 116 10.96 11.21 -8.98
N ASP A 117 10.84 10.08 -8.29
CA ASP A 117 10.89 8.72 -8.84
C ASP A 117 9.55 8.26 -9.41
N ASP A 118 8.45 8.95 -9.08
CA ASP A 118 7.11 8.63 -9.57
C ASP A 118 7.00 8.72 -11.09
N ALA A 119 6.23 7.81 -11.70
CA ALA A 119 5.89 7.85 -13.12
C ALA A 119 4.38 7.64 -13.32
N ASP A 120 3.74 8.48 -14.12
CA ASP A 120 2.28 8.44 -14.38
C ASP A 120 2.01 8.29 -15.87
N TYR A 121 1.62 7.08 -16.27
CA TYR A 121 1.26 6.74 -17.64
C TYR A 121 -0.26 6.77 -17.87
N GLY A 122 -1.04 7.28 -16.91
CA GLY A 122 -2.50 7.34 -16.97
C GLY A 122 -3.12 6.11 -16.36
N ASP A 123 -3.33 5.08 -17.17
CA ASP A 123 -3.93 3.82 -16.71
C ASP A 123 -2.94 2.97 -15.93
N GLU A 124 -1.66 3.35 -15.92
CA GLU A 124 -0.60 2.71 -15.14
C GLU A 124 0.21 3.78 -14.40
N ILE A 125 0.49 3.54 -13.13
CA ILE A 125 1.25 4.44 -12.26
C ILE A 125 2.35 3.62 -11.59
N ILE A 126 3.57 4.13 -11.63
CA ILE A 126 4.64 3.65 -10.75
C ILE A 126 4.78 4.64 -9.61
N TYR A 127 4.34 4.20 -8.43
CA TYR A 127 4.25 5.02 -7.24
C TYR A 127 5.36 4.71 -6.25
N THR A 128 5.89 5.75 -5.60
CA THR A 128 6.89 5.63 -4.54
C THR A 128 6.20 5.61 -3.17
N GLY A 129 6.55 4.64 -2.35
CA GLY A 129 6.07 4.47 -1.00
C GLY A 129 6.43 5.62 -0.06
N ALA A 130 5.88 5.57 1.15
CA ALA A 130 6.12 6.55 2.17
C ALA A 130 7.29 6.16 3.10
N GLY A 131 7.94 7.17 3.67
CA GLY A 131 9.01 7.00 4.67
C GLY A 131 10.31 7.64 4.24
N GLY A 132 11.15 8.00 5.21
CA GLY A 132 12.49 8.55 4.98
C GLY A 132 12.55 9.82 4.15
N ASN A 133 11.45 10.57 3.99
CA ASN A 133 11.38 11.79 3.20
C ASN A 133 11.19 13.01 4.09
N LYS A 134 11.96 14.06 3.83
CA LYS A 134 11.84 15.38 4.45
C LYS A 134 11.78 16.44 3.36
N ASP A 135 10.67 17.17 3.32
CA ASP A 135 10.45 18.28 2.39
C ASP A 135 10.67 17.92 0.91
N GLY A 136 10.27 16.71 0.51
CA GLY A 136 10.39 16.22 -0.87
C GLY A 136 11.72 15.57 -1.21
N LYS A 137 12.65 15.47 -0.25
CA LYS A 137 13.94 14.79 -0.40
C LYS A 137 14.04 13.55 0.46
N GLN A 138 14.54 12.46 -0.11
CA GLN A 138 14.82 11.24 0.63
C GLN A 138 16.11 11.42 1.47
N ILE A 139 16.04 11.07 2.75
CA ILE A 139 17.11 11.22 3.74
C ILE A 139 17.47 9.91 4.45
N SER A 140 16.68 8.86 4.26
CA SER A 140 16.94 7.52 4.78
C SER A 140 16.20 6.47 3.97
N ASP A 141 16.52 5.20 4.16
CA ASP A 141 15.79 4.09 3.54
C ASP A 141 14.32 4.04 4.00
N GLN A 142 13.45 3.58 3.10
CA GLN A 142 12.06 3.24 3.40
C GLN A 142 11.96 1.83 4.01
N SER A 143 10.77 1.49 4.49
CA SER A 143 10.48 0.17 5.06
C SER A 143 9.07 -0.28 4.71
N TRP A 144 8.89 -1.57 4.44
CA TRP A 144 7.58 -2.21 4.29
C TRP A 144 6.72 -2.14 5.56
N SER A 145 7.35 -2.00 6.74
CA SER A 145 6.62 -1.84 8.01
C SER A 145 5.96 -0.46 8.18
N GLN A 146 6.32 0.51 7.33
CA GLN A 146 5.67 1.82 7.33
C GLN A 146 4.16 1.63 7.03
N PRO A 147 3.24 2.21 7.82
CA PRO A 147 1.81 1.84 7.75
C PRO A 147 1.16 1.99 6.37
N GLY A 148 1.50 3.02 5.60
CA GLY A 148 1.02 3.23 4.23
C GLY A 148 1.58 2.19 3.25
N ASN A 149 2.86 1.86 3.36
CA ASN A 149 3.48 0.82 2.53
C ASN A 149 2.87 -0.57 2.83
N ALA A 150 2.71 -0.90 4.11
CA ALA A 150 2.02 -2.12 4.55
C ALA A 150 0.57 -2.18 4.06
N GLY A 151 -0.13 -1.03 4.05
CA GLY A 151 -1.49 -0.94 3.52
C GLY A 151 -1.55 -1.19 2.01
N LEU A 152 -0.59 -0.71 1.24
CA LEU A 152 -0.52 -0.96 -0.20
C LEU A 152 -0.20 -2.43 -0.51
N LEU A 153 0.69 -3.07 0.27
CA LEU A 153 0.92 -4.52 0.19
C LEU A 153 -0.34 -5.32 0.51
N THR A 154 -1.07 -4.93 1.56
CA THR A 154 -2.35 -5.57 1.91
C THR A 154 -3.37 -5.43 0.78
N SER A 155 -3.47 -4.24 0.18
CA SER A 155 -4.33 -4.02 -0.99
C SER A 155 -3.92 -4.87 -2.19
N MET A 156 -2.62 -5.05 -2.43
CA MET A 156 -2.12 -5.93 -3.49
C MET A 156 -2.52 -7.39 -3.24
N ASP A 157 -2.30 -7.89 -2.03
CA ASP A 157 -2.53 -9.30 -1.69
C ASP A 157 -4.02 -9.66 -1.68
N GLN A 158 -4.87 -8.74 -1.24
CA GLN A 158 -6.32 -8.93 -1.17
C GLN A 158 -7.05 -8.45 -2.43
N GLY A 159 -6.35 -7.85 -3.40
CA GLY A 159 -6.97 -7.30 -4.61
C GLY A 159 -7.92 -6.12 -4.33
N LEU A 160 -7.63 -5.33 -3.30
CA LEU A 160 -8.47 -4.21 -2.90
C LEU A 160 -8.22 -2.98 -3.78
N PRO A 161 -9.28 -2.35 -4.33
CA PRO A 161 -9.13 -1.17 -5.16
C PRO A 161 -8.74 0.06 -4.33
N VAL A 162 -7.81 0.84 -4.85
CA VAL A 162 -7.25 2.06 -4.25
C VAL A 162 -7.72 3.27 -5.07
N ARG A 163 -8.37 4.24 -4.44
CA ARG A 163 -8.72 5.51 -5.09
C ARG A 163 -7.45 6.31 -5.38
N VAL A 164 -7.28 6.74 -6.63
CA VAL A 164 -6.15 7.62 -7.02
C VAL A 164 -6.63 9.05 -7.15
N VAL A 165 -5.90 9.99 -6.55
CA VAL A 165 -6.14 11.42 -6.70
C VAL A 165 -4.90 12.09 -7.29
N ARG A 166 -5.06 12.86 -8.37
CA ARG A 166 -3.97 13.64 -8.98
C ARG A 166 -4.04 15.08 -8.48
N GLY A 167 -2.96 15.58 -7.88
CA GLY A 167 -2.83 16.94 -7.40
C GLY A 167 -2.07 17.84 -8.38
N HIS A 168 -2.34 19.15 -8.35
CA HIS A 168 -1.72 20.12 -9.27
C HIS A 168 -0.19 20.24 -9.22
N LYS A 169 0.46 19.77 -8.14
CA LYS A 169 1.92 19.74 -8.03
C LYS A 169 2.55 18.48 -8.62
N HIS A 170 1.73 17.50 -9.02
CA HIS A 170 2.22 16.29 -9.68
C HIS A 170 2.57 16.60 -11.13
N GLU A 171 3.80 16.28 -11.55
CA GLU A 171 4.29 16.55 -12.90
C GLU A 171 3.74 15.50 -13.89
N SER A 172 2.52 15.71 -14.35
CA SER A 172 1.84 14.85 -15.33
C SER A 172 0.87 15.68 -16.16
N GLU A 173 0.72 15.35 -17.45
CA GLU A 173 -0.29 15.96 -18.32
C GLU A 173 -1.72 15.75 -17.82
N ARG A 174 -1.92 14.75 -16.96
CA ARG A 174 -3.22 14.40 -16.35
C ARG A 174 -3.47 15.10 -15.02
N SER A 175 -2.52 15.87 -14.53
CA SER A 175 -2.69 16.65 -13.30
C SER A 175 -3.54 17.89 -13.56
N PRO A 176 -4.42 18.27 -12.62
CA PRO A 176 -5.20 19.49 -12.78
C PRO A 176 -4.31 20.73 -12.64
N LYS A 177 -4.73 21.87 -13.22
CA LYS A 177 -4.00 23.15 -13.07
C LYS A 177 -4.01 23.70 -11.64
N SER A 178 -5.02 23.32 -10.85
CA SER A 178 -5.18 23.70 -9.45
C SER A 178 -5.94 22.60 -8.68
N GLY A 179 -5.79 22.56 -7.37
CA GLY A 179 -6.49 21.60 -6.51
C GLY A 179 -6.08 20.15 -6.78
N TYR A 180 -7.07 19.26 -6.75
CA TYR A 180 -6.94 17.81 -6.86
C TYR A 180 -8.10 17.23 -7.66
N VAL A 181 -7.86 16.17 -8.43
CA VAL A 181 -8.91 15.50 -9.20
C VAL A 181 -8.92 14.01 -8.91
N TYR A 182 -10.10 13.44 -8.70
CA TYR A 182 -10.28 12.00 -8.55
C TYR A 182 -10.07 11.31 -9.90
N ALA A 183 -9.17 10.34 -9.95
CA ALA A 183 -8.78 9.62 -11.15
C ALA A 183 -9.42 8.22 -11.30
N GLY A 184 -10.27 7.81 -10.36
CA GLY A 184 -10.85 6.47 -10.31
C GLY A 184 -10.07 5.49 -9.46
N LEU A 185 -10.50 4.23 -9.54
CA LEU A 185 -9.94 3.12 -8.78
C LEU A 185 -8.83 2.41 -9.55
N TYR A 186 -7.78 2.03 -8.83
CA TYR A 186 -6.63 1.31 -9.33
C TYR A 186 -6.35 0.10 -8.44
N ASN A 187 -5.82 -0.97 -9.02
CA ASN A 187 -5.33 -2.11 -8.25
C ASN A 187 -3.80 -2.05 -8.17
N VAL A 188 -3.26 -2.34 -6.99
CA VAL A 188 -1.82 -2.57 -6.83
C VAL A 188 -1.52 -3.96 -7.36
N VAL A 189 -0.64 -4.05 -8.35
CA VAL A 189 -0.37 -5.30 -9.08
C VAL A 189 1.08 -5.76 -8.97
N ASP A 190 1.95 -4.91 -8.44
CA ASP A 190 3.35 -5.24 -8.19
C ASP A 190 3.94 -4.35 -7.08
N ALA A 191 4.95 -4.86 -6.37
CA ALA A 191 5.68 -4.14 -5.34
C ALA A 191 7.14 -4.65 -5.20
N TRP A 192 8.11 -3.74 -5.17
CA TRP A 192 9.54 -4.06 -5.06
C TRP A 192 10.33 -2.97 -4.33
N GLU A 193 11.57 -3.29 -3.93
CA GLU A 193 12.56 -2.33 -3.46
C GLU A 193 13.53 -1.94 -4.58
N GLU A 194 13.98 -0.69 -4.59
CA GLU A 194 15.12 -0.27 -5.40
C GLU A 194 15.82 0.94 -4.77
N LYS A 195 17.00 1.30 -5.28
CA LYS A 195 17.65 2.57 -4.92
C LYS A 195 17.04 3.70 -5.72
N GLY A 196 16.38 4.64 -5.03
CA GLY A 196 15.85 5.86 -5.63
C GLY A 196 16.93 6.82 -6.12
N LYS A 197 16.53 7.88 -6.81
CA LYS A 197 17.43 8.92 -7.36
C LYS A 197 18.36 9.58 -6.33
N GLU A 198 17.93 9.63 -5.07
CA GLU A 198 18.69 10.17 -3.94
C GLU A 198 19.59 9.12 -3.25
N GLY A 199 19.67 7.90 -3.79
CA GLY A 199 20.59 6.84 -3.34
C GLY A 199 20.10 5.94 -2.19
N PHE A 200 18.95 6.25 -1.60
CA PHE A 200 18.32 5.45 -0.54
C PHE A 200 17.38 4.38 -1.10
N LYS A 201 17.17 3.29 -0.36
CA LYS A 201 16.16 2.28 -0.69
C LYS A 201 14.77 2.90 -0.58
N ILE A 202 13.95 2.72 -1.62
CA ILE A 202 12.55 3.14 -1.67
C ILE A 202 11.65 1.95 -1.99
N CYS A 203 10.46 1.93 -1.39
CA CYS A 203 9.42 0.97 -1.75
C CYS A 203 8.73 1.48 -3.01
N ARG A 204 8.56 0.62 -4.01
CA ARG A 204 7.87 0.95 -5.27
C ARG A 204 6.61 0.10 -5.39
N PHE A 205 5.60 0.68 -6.02
CA PHE A 205 4.33 0.02 -6.29
C PHE A 205 3.92 0.30 -7.74
N ARG A 206 3.45 -0.73 -8.44
CA ARG A 206 2.78 -0.57 -9.73
C ARG A 206 1.28 -0.64 -9.52
N LEU A 207 0.58 0.40 -9.95
CA LEU A 207 -0.87 0.48 -9.92
C LEU A 207 -1.43 0.52 -11.33
N VAL A 208 -2.52 -0.21 -11.59
CA VAL A 208 -3.20 -0.21 -12.88
C VAL A 208 -4.68 0.10 -12.69
N PHE A 209 -5.22 0.95 -13.57
CA PHE A 209 -6.61 1.38 -13.56
C PHE A 209 -7.54 0.18 -13.60
N SER A 210 -8.50 0.17 -12.68
CA SER A 210 -9.51 -0.87 -12.55
C SER A 210 -10.82 -0.36 -13.13
N ASP A 211 -11.11 -0.70 -14.38
CA ASP A 211 -12.43 -0.43 -14.96
C ASP A 211 -13.46 -1.33 -14.27
N GLN A 212 -14.30 -0.75 -13.41
CA GLN A 212 -15.37 -1.49 -12.73
C GLN A 212 -16.50 -1.95 -13.68
N ASN A 213 -16.52 -1.49 -14.94
CA ASN A 213 -17.43 -2.03 -15.97
C ASN A 213 -16.96 -3.37 -16.54
N LEU A 214 -15.74 -3.79 -16.21
CA LEU A 214 -15.29 -5.16 -16.40
C LEU A 214 -15.54 -5.89 -15.09
N GLU A 215 -16.58 -6.73 -15.04
CA GLU A 215 -16.77 -7.65 -13.93
C GLU A 215 -15.42 -8.31 -13.58
N PRO A 216 -15.09 -8.49 -12.29
CA PRO A 216 -13.89 -9.20 -11.89
C PRO A 216 -13.98 -10.61 -12.48
N LYS A 217 -13.29 -10.82 -13.60
CA LYS A 217 -13.07 -12.15 -14.14
C LYS A 217 -12.18 -12.84 -13.14
N ILE A 218 -12.80 -13.55 -12.20
CA ILE A 218 -12.15 -14.63 -11.47
C ILE A 218 -11.43 -15.43 -12.56
N ALA A 219 -10.11 -15.44 -12.49
CA ALA A 219 -9.30 -16.24 -13.39
C ALA A 219 -9.58 -17.70 -13.04
N GLU A 220 -10.66 -18.26 -13.59
CA GLU A 220 -10.75 -19.70 -13.71
C GLU A 220 -9.60 -20.16 -14.61
N PRO A 221 -8.87 -21.22 -14.23
CA PRO A 221 -7.80 -21.76 -15.06
C PRO A 221 -8.42 -22.41 -16.31
N SER A 222 -8.66 -21.62 -17.37
CA SER A 222 -9.02 -22.14 -18.68
C SER A 222 -7.74 -22.51 -19.44
N LEU A 223 -7.45 -23.80 -19.50
CA LEU A 223 -6.51 -24.38 -20.46
C LEU A 223 -7.20 -24.43 -21.83
N ASP A 224 -6.77 -23.63 -22.81
CA ASP A 224 -7.02 -23.99 -24.22
C ASP A 224 -5.96 -23.51 -25.22
N TYR A 225 -5.73 -24.35 -26.22
CA TYR A 225 -4.61 -24.42 -27.14
C TYR A 225 -4.89 -23.68 -28.46
N THR A 226 -4.08 -22.66 -28.76
CA THR A 226 -3.72 -22.12 -30.10
C THR A 226 -4.83 -21.67 -31.09
N LYS A 227 -4.86 -20.36 -31.44
CA LYS A 227 -4.42 -19.79 -32.75
C LYS A 227 -4.75 -18.29 -32.94
N LYS A 228 -3.70 -17.50 -33.21
CA LYS A 228 -3.57 -16.30 -34.08
C LYS A 228 -4.28 -14.96 -33.70
N PRO A 229 -3.80 -13.82 -34.28
CA PRO A 229 -3.33 -12.66 -33.52
C PRO A 229 -4.46 -11.69 -33.19
N THR A 230 -4.38 -11.09 -32.00
CA THR A 230 -5.29 -10.00 -31.61
C THR A 230 -4.48 -8.73 -31.41
N GLU A 231 -4.76 -7.71 -32.22
CA GLU A 231 -4.42 -6.33 -31.88
C GLU A 231 -5.01 -6.03 -30.50
N ARG A 232 -4.18 -5.50 -29.60
CA ARG A 232 -4.58 -5.16 -28.24
C ARG A 232 -4.29 -3.70 -27.93
N ARG A 233 -5.36 -2.95 -27.69
CA ARG A 233 -5.50 -1.83 -26.76
C ARG A 233 -6.92 -2.02 -26.16
N THR A 234 -7.22 -1.94 -24.87
CA THR A 234 -6.70 -1.15 -23.74
C THR A 234 -6.91 -1.96 -22.44
N GLY A 235 -6.06 -1.71 -21.44
CA GLY A 235 -6.30 -1.93 -20.01
C GLY A 235 -6.91 -3.26 -19.56
N THR A 236 -6.08 -4.28 -19.32
CA THR A 236 -6.44 -5.36 -18.39
C THR A 236 -5.16 -5.96 -17.82
N VAL A 237 -4.95 -5.87 -16.49
CA VAL A 237 -3.99 -6.75 -15.81
C VAL A 237 -4.62 -8.12 -15.73
N LEU A 238 -4.58 -8.81 -16.87
CA LEU A 238 -4.56 -10.25 -16.88
C LEU A 238 -3.08 -10.60 -16.97
N ARG A 239 -2.54 -11.25 -15.92
CA ARG A 239 -1.34 -12.06 -16.07
C ARG A 239 -1.70 -13.14 -17.08
N ILE A 240 -1.49 -12.83 -18.35
CA ILE A 240 -1.64 -13.82 -19.39
C ILE A 240 -0.51 -14.81 -19.13
N ALA A 241 -0.79 -15.86 -18.36
CA ALA A 241 -0.03 -17.09 -18.38
C ALA A 241 -0.24 -17.72 -19.76
N ARG A 242 0.33 -17.08 -20.79
CA ARG A 242 0.54 -17.70 -22.08
C ARG A 242 1.62 -18.72 -21.78
N ASP A 243 1.22 -19.98 -21.70
CA ASP A 243 2.16 -21.10 -21.71
C ASP A 243 2.98 -20.99 -23.01
N THR A 244 4.10 -20.28 -22.94
CA THR A 244 4.98 -20.01 -24.08
C THR A 244 5.69 -21.30 -24.44
N GLU A 245 6.17 -21.38 -25.69
CA GLU A 245 6.98 -22.53 -26.10
C GLU A 245 8.20 -22.73 -25.18
N LYS A 246 8.80 -21.63 -24.70
CA LYS A 246 9.91 -21.62 -23.74
C LYS A 246 9.50 -22.19 -22.38
N SER A 247 8.34 -21.78 -21.86
CA SER A 247 7.77 -22.35 -20.63
C SER A 247 7.55 -23.86 -20.77
N ARG A 248 7.01 -24.33 -21.90
CA ARG A 248 6.85 -25.77 -22.16
C ARG A 248 8.17 -26.52 -22.22
N GLN A 249 9.20 -25.93 -22.85
CA GLN A 249 10.54 -26.53 -22.92
C GLN A 249 11.13 -26.72 -21.53
N ILE A 250 11.08 -25.70 -20.68
CA ILE A 250 11.58 -25.79 -19.30
C ILE A 250 10.81 -26.81 -18.47
N LYS A 251 9.47 -26.80 -18.52
CA LYS A 251 8.68 -27.78 -17.77
C LYS A 251 8.99 -29.22 -18.19
N LYS A 252 9.19 -29.47 -19.49
CA LYS A 252 9.61 -30.78 -19.99
C LYS A 252 11.02 -31.15 -19.53
N LEU A 253 11.96 -30.21 -19.55
CA LEU A 253 13.35 -30.44 -19.14
C LEU A 253 13.45 -30.91 -17.67
N TYR A 254 12.58 -30.41 -16.81
CA TYR A 254 12.48 -30.81 -15.40
C TYR A 254 11.45 -31.91 -15.13
N ALA A 255 10.89 -32.55 -16.16
CA ALA A 255 9.82 -33.53 -16.02
C ALA A 255 8.65 -33.05 -15.13
N TYR A 256 8.34 -31.75 -15.20
CA TYR A 256 7.33 -31.05 -14.40
C TYR A 256 7.58 -31.12 -12.87
N GLN A 257 8.80 -31.42 -12.43
CA GLN A 257 9.20 -31.31 -11.04
C GLN A 257 9.54 -29.86 -10.70
N CYS A 258 9.08 -29.39 -9.54
CA CYS A 258 9.49 -28.11 -9.01
C CYS A 258 10.99 -28.11 -8.70
N GLN A 259 11.73 -27.13 -9.19
CA GLN A 259 13.16 -26.99 -8.93
C GLN A 259 13.51 -26.72 -7.46
N VAL A 260 12.53 -26.29 -6.64
CA VAL A 260 12.70 -26.04 -5.20
C VAL A 260 12.41 -27.30 -4.38
N CYS A 261 11.21 -27.88 -4.50
CA CYS A 261 10.79 -29.00 -3.64
C CYS A 261 10.73 -30.38 -4.32
N GLY A 262 11.03 -30.48 -5.61
CA GLY A 262 10.99 -31.73 -6.38
C GLY A 262 9.59 -32.30 -6.64
N THR A 263 8.52 -31.66 -6.13
CA THR A 263 7.15 -32.14 -6.34
C THR A 263 6.74 -32.00 -7.81
N ALA A 264 6.25 -33.10 -8.40
CA ALA A 264 5.54 -33.10 -9.68
C ALA A 264 4.04 -33.32 -9.44
N ILE A 265 3.22 -32.30 -9.73
CA ILE A 265 1.77 -32.36 -9.44
C ILE A 265 1.09 -33.23 -10.50
N ARG A 266 0.51 -34.36 -10.10
CA ARG A 266 -0.22 -35.24 -11.02
C ARG A 266 -1.63 -34.70 -11.29
N THR A 267 -2.00 -34.65 -12.57
CA THR A 267 -3.34 -34.30 -13.04
C THR A 267 -3.93 -35.45 -13.85
N LYS A 268 -5.19 -35.31 -14.28
CA LYS A 268 -5.84 -36.27 -15.19
C LYS A 268 -5.14 -36.37 -16.56
N SER A 269 -4.41 -35.33 -16.97
CA SER A 269 -3.76 -35.22 -18.29
C SER A 269 -2.24 -35.39 -18.25
N GLY A 270 -1.65 -35.65 -17.08
CA GLY A 270 -0.20 -35.80 -16.94
C GLY A 270 0.32 -35.11 -15.67
N PHE A 271 1.34 -34.28 -15.82
CA PHE A 271 1.91 -33.50 -14.72
C PHE A 271 1.75 -32.01 -14.96
N TYR A 272 1.70 -31.25 -13.87
CA TYR A 272 1.52 -29.81 -13.85
C TYR A 272 2.66 -29.13 -13.10
N ALA A 273 3.16 -28.06 -13.71
CA ALA A 273 4.12 -27.12 -13.17
C ALA A 273 3.95 -25.78 -13.90
N GLU A 274 4.54 -24.73 -13.35
CA GLU A 274 4.48 -23.37 -13.85
C GLU A 274 5.87 -22.90 -14.27
N GLY A 275 5.93 -22.15 -15.38
CA GLY A 275 7.15 -21.45 -15.77
C GLY A 275 7.14 -20.07 -15.14
N ALA A 276 8.00 -19.84 -14.15
CA ALA A 276 8.12 -18.59 -13.42
C ALA A 276 9.29 -17.78 -13.98
N HIS A 277 9.05 -16.53 -14.40
CA HIS A 277 10.15 -15.65 -14.82
C HIS A 277 10.96 -15.23 -13.58
N ILE A 278 12.29 -15.24 -13.68
CA ILE A 278 13.16 -14.82 -12.57
C ILE A 278 13.09 -13.30 -12.42
N LYS A 279 13.35 -12.59 -13.53
CA LYS A 279 13.15 -11.17 -13.70
C LYS A 279 11.82 -10.94 -14.44
N PRO A 280 10.83 -10.23 -13.86
CA PRO A 280 9.51 -10.07 -14.47
C PRO A 280 9.57 -9.44 -15.86
N VAL A 281 8.74 -9.93 -16.78
CA VAL A 281 8.67 -9.41 -18.16
C VAL A 281 7.84 -8.12 -18.22
N GLY A 282 8.29 -7.19 -19.06
CA GLY A 282 7.65 -5.89 -19.26
C GLY A 282 7.88 -4.91 -18.11
N ARG A 283 7.33 -3.69 -18.26
CA ARG A 283 7.58 -2.60 -17.32
C ARG A 283 7.15 -2.94 -15.91
N PRO A 284 7.83 -2.42 -14.88
CA PRO A 284 9.05 -1.61 -14.97
C PRO A 284 10.34 -2.44 -15.00
N HIS A 285 10.25 -3.76 -14.91
CA HIS A 285 11.41 -4.63 -14.74
C HIS A 285 12.11 -4.91 -16.07
N ASP A 286 11.34 -5.03 -17.16
CA ASP A 286 11.81 -5.28 -18.51
C ASP A 286 12.72 -6.53 -18.60
N GLY A 287 12.31 -7.60 -17.92
CA GLY A 287 12.88 -8.93 -18.09
C GLY A 287 12.60 -9.50 -19.48
N ASP A 288 13.51 -10.35 -19.94
CA ASP A 288 13.44 -11.04 -21.21
C ASP A 288 12.55 -12.29 -21.12
N ASP A 289 11.71 -12.51 -22.13
CA ASP A 289 11.02 -13.79 -22.28
C ASP A 289 12.00 -14.80 -22.88
N SER A 290 12.84 -15.41 -22.05
CA SER A 290 13.89 -16.34 -22.47
C SER A 290 13.92 -17.56 -21.56
N VAL A 291 14.60 -18.62 -22.01
CA VAL A 291 14.71 -19.88 -21.27
C VAL A 291 15.58 -19.70 -20.02
N ASP A 292 16.63 -18.89 -20.11
CA ASP A 292 17.57 -18.56 -19.04
C ASP A 292 17.02 -17.57 -17.99
N ASN A 293 15.83 -17.03 -18.23
CA ASN A 293 15.04 -16.23 -17.28
C ASN A 293 13.82 -17.00 -16.75
N LEU A 294 13.78 -18.33 -16.84
CA LEU A 294 12.62 -19.13 -16.41
C LEU A 294 13.00 -20.21 -15.40
N LEU A 295 12.10 -20.47 -14.46
CA LEU A 295 12.15 -21.61 -13.54
C LEU A 295 10.92 -22.51 -13.70
N CYS A 296 11.09 -23.81 -13.51
CA CYS A 296 10.00 -24.78 -13.36
C CYS A 296 9.61 -24.89 -11.88
N LEU A 297 8.49 -24.30 -11.48
CA LEU A 297 8.02 -24.25 -10.10
C LEU A 297 6.64 -24.89 -9.92
N CYS A 298 6.33 -25.35 -8.71
CA CYS A 298 4.94 -25.63 -8.33
C CYS A 298 4.22 -24.31 -7.96
N PRO A 299 2.88 -24.27 -7.92
CA PRO A 299 2.13 -23.05 -7.61
C PRO A 299 2.55 -22.37 -6.31
N ASN A 300 2.82 -23.15 -5.26
CA ASN A 300 3.22 -22.61 -3.98
C ASN A 300 4.54 -21.86 -4.08
N HIS A 301 5.58 -22.50 -4.64
CA HIS A 301 6.89 -21.87 -4.77
C HIS A 301 6.90 -20.77 -5.82
N HIS A 302 6.05 -20.83 -6.85
CA HIS A 302 5.92 -19.73 -7.80
C HIS A 302 5.38 -18.48 -7.12
N VAL A 303 4.28 -18.62 -6.35
CA VAL A 303 3.72 -17.49 -5.59
C VAL A 303 4.72 -16.98 -4.55
N MET A 304 5.39 -17.87 -3.81
CA MET A 304 6.42 -17.47 -2.83
C MET A 304 7.58 -16.73 -3.50
N PHE A 305 8.03 -17.17 -4.68
CA PHE A 305 9.13 -16.54 -5.41
C PHE A 305 8.75 -15.15 -5.92
N ASP A 306 7.58 -15.02 -6.54
CA ASP A 306 7.05 -13.74 -7.04
C ASP A 306 6.80 -12.73 -5.91
N LYS A 307 6.45 -13.22 -4.71
CA LYS A 307 6.24 -12.40 -3.52
C LYS A 307 7.53 -12.12 -2.75
N GLY A 308 8.68 -12.60 -3.21
CA GLY A 308 9.97 -12.38 -2.55
C GLY A 308 10.12 -13.11 -1.21
N MET A 309 9.37 -14.18 -0.96
CA MET A 309 9.49 -14.95 0.29
C MET A 309 10.76 -15.79 0.35
N PHE A 310 11.39 -16.04 -0.79
CA PHE A 310 12.72 -16.62 -0.87
C PHE A 310 13.44 -16.08 -2.11
N ALA A 311 14.76 -16.21 -2.14
CA ALA A 311 15.59 -15.88 -3.28
C ALA A 311 16.64 -16.97 -3.55
N VAL A 312 17.39 -16.84 -4.65
CA VAL A 312 18.42 -17.81 -5.05
C VAL A 312 19.78 -17.11 -5.12
N ALA A 313 20.77 -17.63 -4.40
CA ALA A 313 22.17 -17.19 -4.45
C ALA A 313 22.87 -17.67 -5.74
N ASP A 314 24.03 -17.09 -6.05
CA ASP A 314 24.79 -17.42 -7.27
C ASP A 314 25.31 -18.87 -7.29
N ASP A 315 25.43 -19.51 -6.12
CA ASP A 315 25.77 -20.93 -5.96
C ASP A 315 24.53 -21.86 -5.88
N TYR A 316 23.38 -21.32 -6.26
CA TYR A 316 22.04 -21.93 -6.23
C TYR A 316 21.49 -22.26 -4.84
N THR A 317 22.10 -21.73 -3.77
CA THR A 317 21.52 -21.84 -2.43
C THR A 317 20.23 -21.05 -2.32
N LEU A 318 19.20 -21.63 -1.71
CA LEU A 318 17.93 -20.98 -1.45
C LEU A 318 18.06 -20.14 -0.16
N LEU A 319 17.57 -18.91 -0.20
CA LEU A 319 17.63 -17.92 0.88
C LEU A 319 16.20 -17.56 1.33
N GLY A 320 15.97 -17.29 2.62
CA GLY A 320 14.64 -16.91 3.13
C GLY A 320 13.80 -18.12 3.54
N ASP A 321 12.53 -18.15 3.15
CA ASP A 321 11.55 -19.16 3.59
C ASP A 321 11.64 -20.48 2.80
N ALA A 322 12.60 -20.61 1.89
CA ALA A 322 12.91 -21.87 1.20
C ALA A 322 14.32 -22.35 1.59
N GLU A 323 14.44 -23.64 1.92
CA GLU A 323 15.68 -24.24 2.38
C GLU A 323 16.31 -25.15 1.33
N GLY A 324 17.65 -25.21 1.32
CA GLY A 324 18.42 -26.14 0.50
C GLY A 324 19.03 -25.48 -0.75
N LYS A 325 19.07 -26.23 -1.85
CA LYS A 325 19.61 -25.76 -3.13
C LYS A 325 18.60 -25.94 -4.25
N LEU A 326 18.54 -24.96 -5.14
CA LEU A 326 17.77 -25.04 -6.36
C LEU A 326 18.29 -26.21 -7.22
N THR A 327 17.40 -27.08 -7.66
CA THR A 327 17.74 -28.16 -8.58
C THR A 327 17.93 -27.57 -9.98
N VAL A 328 19.14 -27.69 -10.52
CA VAL A 328 19.48 -27.18 -11.86
C VAL A 328 19.95 -28.33 -12.74
N ASN A 329 19.28 -28.51 -13.87
CA ASN A 329 19.68 -29.44 -14.91
C ASN A 329 20.88 -28.87 -15.70
N SER A 330 21.86 -29.70 -16.06
CA SER A 330 23.05 -29.25 -16.80
C SER A 330 22.76 -28.63 -18.17
N ALA A 331 21.62 -28.94 -18.78
CA ALA A 331 21.15 -28.33 -20.03
C ALA A 331 20.36 -27.03 -19.82
N HIS A 332 20.11 -26.63 -18.57
CA HIS A 332 19.44 -25.37 -18.23
C HIS A 332 20.47 -24.32 -17.83
N TYR A 333 20.86 -23.47 -18.77
CA TYR A 333 21.69 -22.31 -18.47
C TYR A 333 20.80 -21.17 -17.95
N ILE A 334 20.95 -20.80 -16.67
CA ILE A 334 20.20 -19.72 -16.04
C ILE A 334 21.09 -18.48 -15.98
N ASN A 335 20.57 -17.31 -16.36
CA ASN A 335 21.30 -16.06 -16.25
C ASN A 335 21.33 -15.60 -14.78
N LEU A 336 22.52 -15.62 -14.17
CA LEU A 336 22.72 -15.24 -12.77
C LEU A 336 22.42 -13.76 -12.50
N GLU A 337 22.50 -12.89 -13.51
CA GLU A 337 22.11 -11.49 -13.37
C GLU A 337 20.62 -11.34 -13.04
N ASN A 338 19.77 -12.26 -13.52
CA ASN A 338 18.35 -12.25 -13.18
C ASN A 338 18.13 -12.64 -11.70
N PHE A 339 18.94 -13.56 -11.15
CA PHE A 339 18.90 -13.84 -9.71
C PHE A 339 19.40 -12.68 -8.87
N SER A 340 20.50 -12.03 -9.28
CA SER A 340 20.96 -10.81 -8.60
C SER A 340 19.89 -9.72 -8.62
N TYR A 341 19.22 -9.51 -9.76
CA TYR A 341 18.11 -8.58 -9.87
C TYR A 341 16.99 -8.91 -8.88
N HIS A 342 16.52 -10.17 -8.87
CA HIS A 342 15.46 -10.63 -7.97
C HIS A 342 15.83 -10.46 -6.49
N ARG A 343 17.08 -10.79 -6.11
CA ARG A 343 17.58 -10.56 -4.75
C ARG A 343 17.53 -9.10 -4.35
N ILE A 344 18.03 -8.20 -5.21
CA ILE A 344 18.03 -6.76 -4.94
C ILE A 344 16.60 -6.23 -4.79
N THR A 345 15.69 -6.63 -5.69
CA THR A 345 14.30 -6.14 -5.68
C THR A 345 13.49 -6.61 -4.47
N HIS A 346 13.88 -7.73 -3.86
CA HIS A 346 13.22 -8.27 -2.67
C HIS A 346 14.05 -8.16 -1.39
N GLY A 347 15.16 -7.41 -1.41
CA GLY A 347 15.93 -7.07 -0.20
C GLY A 347 16.82 -8.19 0.37
N TYR A 348 17.29 -9.12 -0.47
CA TYR A 348 18.17 -10.23 -0.06
C TYR A 348 19.68 -9.96 -0.22
N ASP A 349 20.06 -8.84 -0.85
CA ASP A 349 21.46 -8.43 -1.08
C ASP A 349 22.02 -7.49 0.00
#